data_AF-A0A2V8PW19-F1
#
_entry.id   AF-A0A2V8PW19-F1
#
_cell.length_a   1.000
_cell.length_b   1.000
_cell.length_c   1.000
_cell.angle_alpha   90.00
_cell.angle_beta   90.00
_cell.angle_gamma   90.00
#
_symmetry.space_group_name_H-M   'P 1'
#
loop_
_entity.id
_entity.type
_entity.pdbx_description
1 polymer ?
#
loop_
_entity_poly.entity_id
_entity_poly.type
_entity_poly.pdbx_seq_one_letter_code
_entity_poly.pdbx_strand_id
1 'polypeptide(L)'
;MPIRRVVALSLILSLCCLPVLGQNGNADLLARIRKEAMERSQIMKTMHMFTDVYGPRLTGSPNHKSAADWAVSQMTSWGLE
;
A
#
# COMPACT_ATOMS: atom_id res chain seq x y z
N MET A 1 0.15 -40.87 -33.79
CA MET A 1 0.75 -40.47 -32.49
C MET A 1 0.89 -38.95 -32.24
N PRO A 2 1.09 -38.04 -33.21
CA PRO A 2 1.34 -36.62 -32.90
C PRO A 2 0.06 -35.85 -32.49
N ILE A 3 -1.09 -36.17 -33.07
CA ILE A 3 -2.35 -35.45 -32.82
C ILE A 3 -2.83 -35.57 -31.37
N ARG A 4 -2.67 -36.74 -30.73
CA ARG A 4 -3.00 -36.94 -29.30
C ARG A 4 -2.08 -36.14 -28.38
N ARG A 5 -0.81 -35.97 -28.75
CA ARG A 5 0.17 -35.19 -27.98
C ARG A 5 -0.09 -33.69 -28.10
N VAL A 6 -0.44 -33.22 -29.30
CA VAL A 6 -0.82 -31.81 -29.53
C VAL A 6 -2.09 -31.45 -28.77
N VAL A 7 -3.11 -32.32 -28.77
CA VAL A 7 -4.34 -32.12 -28.00
C VAL A 7 -4.05 -32.11 -26.50
N ALA A 8 -3.23 -33.03 -25.99
CA ALA A 8 -2.86 -33.04 -24.57
C ALA A 8 -2.08 -31.77 -24.16
N LEU A 9 -1.13 -31.31 -24.98
CA LEU A 9 -0.36 -30.08 -24.72
C LEU A 9 -1.25 -28.83 -24.73
N SER A 10 -2.19 -28.73 -25.66
CA SER A 10 -3.13 -27.60 -25.73
C SER A 10 -4.11 -27.60 -24.56
N LEU A 11 -4.53 -28.78 -24.07
CA LEU A 11 -5.37 -28.90 -22.88
C LEU A 11 -4.61 -28.48 -21.61
N ILE A 12 -3.35 -28.91 -21.46
CA ILE A 12 -2.49 -28.55 -20.32
C ILE A 12 -2.21 -27.04 -20.32
N LEU A 13 -1.91 -26.46 -21.48
CA LEU A 13 -1.70 -25.02 -21.61
C LEU A 13 -2.96 -24.22 -21.26
N SER A 14 -4.13 -24.68 -21.70
CA SER A 14 -5.41 -24.06 -21.35
C SER A 14 -5.67 -24.13 -19.84
N LEU A 15 -5.41 -25.28 -19.20
CA LEU A 15 -5.60 -25.47 -17.77
C LEU A 15 -4.62 -24.63 -16.92
N CYS A 16 -3.38 -24.46 -17.39
CA CYS A 16 -2.37 -23.61 -16.75
C CYS A 16 -2.69 -22.10 -16.83
N CYS A 17 -3.52 -21.66 -17.79
CA CYS A 17 -3.81 -20.24 -18.00
C CYS A 17 -5.06 -19.74 -17.24
N LEU A 18 -5.92 -20.66 -16.76
CA LEU A 18 -7.10 -20.34 -15.93
C LEU A 18 -6.82 -19.46 -14.69
N PRO A 19 -5.75 -19.65 -13.91
CA PRO A 19 -5.50 -18.82 -12.71
C PRO A 19 -5.19 -17.35 -13.03
N VAL A 20 -4.80 -17.02 -14.27
CA VAL A 20 -4.55 -15.61 -14.68
C VAL A 20 -5.85 -14.81 -14.73
N LEU A 21 -6.96 -15.43 -15.14
CA LEU A 21 -8.27 -14.79 -15.23
C LEU A 21 -8.94 -14.60 -13.86
N GLY A 22 -8.45 -15.28 -12.81
CA GLY A 22 -8.96 -15.16 -11.44
C GLY A 22 -8.27 -14.06 -10.62
N GLN A 23 -7.30 -13.34 -11.19
CA GLN A 23 -6.63 -12.23 -10.51
C GLN A 23 -7.55 -11.00 -10.42
N ASN A 24 -8.49 -11.06 -9.48
CA ASN A 24 -9.37 -9.94 -9.17
C ASN A 24 -8.62 -8.95 -8.29
N GLY A 25 -7.79 -8.11 -8.89
CA GLY A 25 -7.32 -6.88 -8.25
C GLY A 25 -8.57 -6.06 -7.87
N ASN A 26 -8.72 -5.73 -6.60
CA ASN A 26 -9.91 -5.03 -6.11
C ASN A 26 -9.89 -3.57 -6.59
N ALA A 27 -10.26 -3.34 -7.86
CA ALA A 27 -10.17 -2.05 -8.53
C ALA A 27 -11.00 -0.98 -7.84
N ASP A 28 -12.14 -1.36 -7.25
CA ASP A 28 -12.96 -0.49 -6.40
C ASP A 28 -12.19 -0.04 -5.15
N LEU A 29 -11.53 -0.97 -4.44
CA LEU A 29 -10.68 -0.62 -3.31
C LEU A 29 -9.56 0.32 -3.71
N LEU A 30 -8.89 0.09 -4.84
CA LEU A 30 -7.85 0.99 -5.35
C LEU A 30 -8.41 2.38 -5.70
N ALA A 31 -9.61 2.45 -6.26
CA ALA A 31 -10.29 3.71 -6.54
C ALA A 31 -10.60 4.46 -5.23
N ARG A 32 -11.06 3.75 -4.19
CA ARG A 32 -11.31 4.35 -2.86
C ARG A 32 -10.04 4.87 -2.19
N ILE A 33 -8.93 4.12 -2.25
CA ILE A 33 -7.63 4.57 -1.72
C ILE A 33 -7.18 5.86 -2.43
N ARG A 34 -7.26 5.89 -3.77
CA ARG A 34 -6.91 7.09 -4.55
C ARG A 34 -7.80 8.27 -4.20
N LYS A 35 -9.11 8.05 -4.04
CA LYS A 35 -10.06 9.08 -3.64
C LYS A 35 -9.69 9.67 -2.27
N GLU A 36 -9.40 8.84 -1.28
CA GLU A 36 -8.98 9.29 0.04
C GLU A 36 -7.69 10.13 -0.03
N ALA A 37 -6.70 9.67 -0.80
CA ALA A 37 -5.43 10.37 -0.99
C ALA A 37 -5.58 11.75 -1.65
N MET A 38 -6.56 11.92 -2.53
CA MET A 38 -6.77 13.16 -3.29
C MET A 38 -7.76 14.12 -2.63
N GLU A 39 -8.83 13.62 -2.02
CA GLU A 39 -9.92 14.44 -1.48
C GLU A 39 -9.81 14.67 0.03
N ARG A 40 -9.16 13.76 0.78
CA ARG A 40 -9.12 13.78 2.25
C ARG A 40 -7.70 13.61 2.80
N SER A 41 -6.72 14.02 1.99
CA SER A 41 -5.30 13.85 2.28
C SER A 41 -4.90 14.44 3.64
N GLN A 42 -4.23 13.63 4.47
CA GLN A 42 -3.63 14.09 5.73
C GLN A 42 -2.17 14.54 5.56
N ILE A 43 -1.62 14.49 4.34
CA ILE A 43 -0.17 14.66 4.10
C ILE A 43 0.36 16.01 4.57
N MET A 44 -0.38 17.11 4.35
CA MET A 44 0.08 18.44 4.71
C MET A 44 0.11 18.64 6.22
N LYS A 45 -0.87 18.10 6.95
CA LYS A 45 -0.89 18.11 8.42
C LYS A 45 0.29 17.32 8.98
N THR A 46 0.55 16.14 8.45
CA THR A 46 1.68 15.30 8.88
C THR A 46 3.01 15.96 8.55
N MET A 47 3.15 16.54 7.34
CA MET A 47 4.35 17.25 6.94
C MET A 47 4.60 18.43 7.87
N HIS A 48 3.60 19.27 8.17
CA HIS A 48 3.74 20.40 9.09
C HIS A 48 4.33 20.00 10.45
N MET A 49 3.82 18.91 11.04
CA MET A 49 4.32 18.43 12.34
C MET A 49 5.79 18.03 12.28
N PHE A 50 6.21 17.41 11.18
CA PHE A 50 7.60 17.12 10.96
C PHE A 50 8.35 18.39 10.54
N THR A 51 8.17 18.93 9.36
CA THR A 51 9.03 19.98 8.79
C THR A 51 9.03 21.30 9.57
N ASP A 52 7.90 21.70 10.16
CA ASP A 52 7.75 23.05 10.70
C ASP A 52 7.81 23.04 12.23
N VAL A 53 7.06 22.12 12.87
CA VAL A 53 7.01 22.03 14.34
C VAL A 53 8.26 21.35 14.89
N TYR A 54 8.58 20.16 14.40
CA TYR A 54 9.72 19.38 14.90
C TYR A 54 10.89 19.36 13.93
N GLY A 55 11.06 20.37 13.06
CA GLY A 55 11.95 20.40 11.88
C GLY A 55 13.37 19.82 12.05
N PRO A 56 14.31 20.53 12.70
CA PRO A 56 15.66 20.01 12.95
C PRO A 56 15.62 18.73 13.80
N ARG A 57 15.84 17.56 13.18
CA ARG A 57 15.74 16.23 13.82
C ARG A 57 17.03 15.42 13.71
N LEU A 58 18.13 15.97 14.20
CA LEU A 58 19.34 15.16 14.36
C LEU A 58 19.03 13.99 15.30
N THR A 59 19.54 12.79 14.99
CA THR A 59 19.36 11.61 15.85
C THR A 59 19.78 11.90 17.29
N GLY A 60 18.90 11.61 18.25
CA GLY A 60 19.12 11.88 19.67
C GLY A 60 18.79 13.30 20.14
N SER A 61 18.40 14.21 19.24
CA SER A 61 17.94 15.56 19.62
C SER A 61 16.55 15.53 20.30
N PRO A 62 16.19 16.57 21.07
CA PRO A 62 14.83 16.68 21.64
C PRO A 62 13.73 16.60 20.58
N ASN A 63 13.89 17.27 19.44
CA ASN A 63 12.92 17.24 18.34
C ASN A 63 12.82 15.88 17.66
N HIS A 64 13.90 15.10 17.60
CA HIS A 64 13.83 13.73 17.13
C HIS A 64 12.88 12.90 18.01
N LYS A 65 13.01 13.01 19.34
CA LYS A 65 12.13 12.30 20.28
C LYS A 65 10.68 12.80 20.19
N SER A 66 10.46 14.12 20.22
CA SER A 66 9.11 14.69 20.14
C SER A 66 8.37 14.31 18.84
N ALA A 67 9.09 14.27 17.71
CA ALA A 67 8.52 13.81 16.44
C ALA A 67 8.12 12.33 16.49
N ALA A 68 8.95 11.47 17.08
CA ALA A 68 8.64 10.05 17.24
C ALA A 68 7.43 9.84 18.16
N ASP A 69 7.39 10.53 19.30
CA ASP A 69 6.27 10.43 20.25
C ASP A 69 4.95 10.91 19.61
N TRP A 70 5.00 12.00 18.81
CA TRP A 70 3.85 12.45 18.03
C TRP A 70 3.40 11.41 16.99
N ALA A 71 4.34 10.81 16.27
CA ALA A 71 4.03 9.82 15.24
C ALA A 71 3.35 8.58 15.83
N VAL A 72 3.83 8.09 16.97
CA VAL A 72 3.19 7.00 17.73
C VAL A 72 1.77 7.39 18.10
N SER A 73 1.58 8.55 18.74
CA SER A 73 0.25 9.02 19.13
C SER A 73 -0.71 9.13 17.93
N GLN A 74 -0.23 9.62 16.79
CA GLN A 74 -1.05 9.75 15.58
C GLN A 74 -1.43 8.37 15.01
N MET A 75 -0.47 7.45 14.89
CA MET A 75 -0.73 6.10 14.39
C MET A 75 -1.68 5.33 15.29
N THR A 76 -1.53 5.43 16.61
CA THR A 76 -2.49 4.87 17.57
C THR A 76 -3.88 5.47 17.40
N SER A 77 -3.99 6.79 17.15
CA SER A 77 -5.29 7.42 16.89
C SER A 77 -5.96 6.93 15.60
N TRP A 78 -5.19 6.41 14.65
CA TRP A 78 -5.68 5.75 13.43
C TRP A 78 -6.02 4.27 13.65
N GLY A 79 -5.81 3.75 14.85
CA GLY A 79 -6.07 2.35 15.21
C GLY A 79 -4.93 1.39 14.89
N LEU A 80 -3.70 1.88 14.75
CA LEU A 80 -2.51 1.04 14.62
C LEU A 80 -1.95 0.71 16.01
N GLU A 81 -1.71 -0.58 16.26
CA GLU A 81 -1.11 -1.13 17.49
C GLU A 81 0.27 -1.75 17.22
#